data_AF-A0A7K4GQT8-F1
#
_entry.id   AF-A0A7K4GQT8-F1
#
_cell.length_a   1.000
_cell.length_b   1.000
_cell.length_c   1.000
_cell.angle_alpha   90.00
_cell.angle_beta   90.00
_cell.angle_gamma   90.00
#
_symmetry.space_group_name_H-M   'P 1'
#
loop_
_entity.id
_entity.type
_entity.pdbx_description
1 polymer ?
#
loop_
_entity_poly.entity_id
_entity_poly.type
_entity_poly.pdbx_seq_one_letter_code
_entity_poly.pdbx_strand_id
1 'polypeptide(L)'
;MVYFKINGLGYNCGYNENKCPKEKLSCIECIKTRLKELGFEFDSTIEIYKVDSIEKQQKLERETIWQKFLDVLNIKHIIIMDKGSGLTLLNYAVSGVDIDADLLSGFIQANITFSESGEVSDQYIIPSFEYNYYEFQYKSFNILLKDGDYVRICLILDHKASNKLKNHTFRFVEEFEQSFKDELIIFQDTGAIDFKNMINAIVESFNINIMFPMTLARSIPPYELEEVKRSLVQNAIYNLAKEMLTVKPFFFIYNMLKRLNKIVNIEDEVVIYEIHQLLERNVFTPTSIEAIADNIESVQAADQKKEIKTSSISSITMNNTDIDTLKDQLETMDKYSAKKLVKEIMRKAKTAEKDSRYQVTLNEYNKALYIAKDFKFKEEINKISQKIINLEHKSKYIELEFNIEKAENAEKYGDFINSINHYQKALEILDGFKVYNITDPRIKKFKRKILKLREEI
;
A
#
# COMPACT_ATOMS: atom_id res chain seq x y z
N MET A 1 -27.48 -17.03 -23.33
CA MET A 1 -28.22 -17.06 -22.05
C MET A 1 -27.94 -15.77 -21.32
N VAL A 2 -28.91 -15.24 -20.57
CA VAL A 2 -28.70 -13.97 -19.83
C VAL A 2 -28.18 -14.27 -18.43
N TYR A 3 -27.02 -13.72 -18.11
CA TYR A 3 -26.37 -13.87 -16.80
C TYR A 3 -26.52 -12.59 -15.99
N PHE A 4 -26.72 -12.77 -14.68
CA PHE A 4 -26.83 -11.69 -13.71
C PHE A 4 -25.87 -11.92 -12.56
N LYS A 5 -25.40 -10.84 -11.95
CA LYS A 5 -24.65 -10.87 -10.70
C LYS A 5 -25.48 -10.17 -9.64
N ILE A 6 -25.78 -10.87 -8.54
CA ILE A 6 -26.62 -10.40 -7.43
C ILE A 6 -25.77 -10.44 -6.18
N ASN A 7 -25.37 -9.28 -5.66
CA ASN A 7 -24.46 -9.17 -4.51
C ASN A 7 -23.20 -10.05 -4.65
N GLY A 8 -22.68 -10.22 -5.87
CA GLY A 8 -21.52 -11.06 -6.14
C GLY A 8 -21.82 -12.46 -6.68
N LEU A 9 -23.04 -12.98 -6.50
CA LEU A 9 -23.43 -14.34 -6.90
C LEU A 9 -23.95 -14.37 -8.33
N GLY A 10 -23.46 -15.34 -9.11
CA GLY A 10 -23.90 -15.56 -10.49
C GLY A 10 -25.27 -16.21 -10.56
N TYR A 11 -26.18 -15.63 -11.34
CA TYR A 11 -27.52 -16.14 -11.59
C TYR A 11 -27.77 -16.25 -13.10
N ASN A 12 -28.01 -17.47 -13.58
CA ASN A 12 -28.45 -17.70 -14.95
C ASN A 12 -29.98 -17.74 -14.98
N CYS A 13 -30.60 -16.84 -15.74
CA CYS A 13 -32.05 -16.78 -15.80
C CYS A 13 -32.69 -17.93 -16.61
N GLY A 14 -31.89 -18.77 -17.28
CA GLY A 14 -32.35 -19.94 -18.05
C GLY A 14 -32.92 -19.62 -19.43
N TYR A 15 -33.01 -18.34 -19.80
CA TYR A 15 -33.54 -17.91 -21.10
C TYR A 15 -32.43 -17.31 -21.99
N ASN A 16 -32.58 -17.52 -23.30
CA ASN A 16 -31.84 -16.75 -24.29
C ASN A 16 -32.57 -15.42 -24.55
N GLU A 17 -31.80 -14.34 -24.71
CA GLU A 17 -32.33 -12.97 -24.83
C GLU A 17 -33.35 -12.81 -25.97
N ASN A 18 -33.21 -13.61 -27.04
CA ASN A 18 -34.09 -13.62 -28.21
C ASN A 18 -35.28 -14.61 -28.09
N LYS A 19 -35.34 -15.39 -27.02
CA LYS A 19 -36.40 -16.39 -26.75
C LYS A 19 -37.09 -16.13 -25.40
N CYS A 20 -36.88 -14.96 -24.81
CA CYS A 20 -37.54 -14.58 -23.56
C CYS A 20 -39.02 -14.26 -23.86
N PRO A 21 -39.98 -14.88 -23.17
CA PRO A 21 -41.41 -14.60 -23.36
C PRO A 21 -41.85 -13.22 -22.81
N LYS A 22 -40.99 -12.54 -22.03
CA LYS A 22 -41.21 -11.18 -21.54
C LYS A 22 -40.32 -10.19 -22.32
N GLU A 23 -40.87 -9.03 -22.68
CA GLU A 23 -40.15 -7.97 -23.40
C GLU A 23 -38.83 -7.58 -22.70
N LYS A 24 -37.82 -7.18 -23.49
CA LYS A 24 -36.42 -6.93 -23.06
C LYS A 24 -36.24 -5.95 -21.89
N LEU A 25 -37.25 -5.16 -21.55
CA LEU A 25 -37.21 -4.11 -20.52
C LEU A 25 -37.41 -4.62 -19.08
N SER A 26 -37.75 -5.90 -18.86
CA SER A 26 -38.16 -6.37 -17.51
C SER A 26 -37.24 -7.41 -16.86
N CYS A 27 -36.01 -7.64 -17.33
CA CYS A 27 -35.22 -8.78 -16.84
C CYS A 27 -34.82 -8.65 -15.35
N ILE A 28 -34.47 -7.44 -14.89
CA ILE A 28 -34.12 -7.20 -13.47
C ILE A 28 -35.35 -7.42 -12.58
N GLU A 29 -36.50 -6.86 -12.95
CA GLU A 29 -37.76 -7.04 -12.20
C GLU A 29 -38.23 -8.49 -12.20
N CYS A 30 -38.02 -9.22 -13.29
CA CYS A 30 -38.32 -10.65 -13.35
C CYS A 30 -37.47 -11.47 -12.36
N ILE A 31 -36.21 -11.08 -12.19
CA ILE A 31 -35.29 -11.74 -11.24
C ILE A 31 -35.65 -11.40 -9.81
N LYS A 32 -35.91 -10.12 -9.51
CA LYS A 32 -36.42 -9.71 -8.21
C LYS A 32 -37.68 -10.48 -7.84
N THR A 33 -38.64 -10.59 -8.76
CA THR A 33 -39.88 -11.33 -8.53
C THR A 33 -39.61 -12.80 -8.23
N ARG A 34 -38.79 -13.47 -9.04
CA ARG A 34 -38.49 -14.90 -8.86
C ARG A 34 -37.72 -15.20 -7.58
N LEU A 35 -36.83 -14.30 -7.17
CA LEU A 35 -36.11 -14.46 -5.91
C LEU A 35 -37.03 -14.18 -4.72
N LYS A 36 -37.96 -13.22 -4.80
CA LYS A 36 -39.04 -13.05 -3.80
C LYS A 36 -39.89 -14.31 -3.65
N GLU A 37 -40.25 -14.96 -4.76
CA GLU A 37 -40.98 -16.25 -4.75
C GLU A 37 -40.19 -17.37 -4.06
N LEU A 38 -38.85 -17.32 -4.12
CA LEU A 38 -37.96 -18.26 -3.42
C LEU A 38 -37.71 -17.89 -1.96
N GLY A 39 -38.39 -16.86 -1.44
CA GLY A 39 -38.25 -16.39 -0.07
C GLY A 39 -37.06 -15.46 0.17
N PHE A 40 -36.38 -14.98 -0.89
CA PHE A 40 -35.35 -13.95 -0.74
C PHE A 40 -35.99 -12.58 -0.62
N GLU A 41 -35.63 -11.86 0.43
CA GLU A 41 -36.04 -10.48 0.65
C GLU A 41 -35.15 -9.53 -0.17
N PHE A 42 -35.75 -8.45 -0.68
CA PHE A 42 -35.04 -7.40 -1.43
C PHE A 42 -35.19 -6.08 -0.70
N ASP A 43 -34.09 -5.60 -0.15
CA ASP A 43 -33.96 -4.22 0.33
C ASP A 43 -33.32 -3.31 -0.75
N SER A 44 -33.15 -2.03 -0.41
CA SER A 44 -32.48 -1.02 -1.26
C SER A 44 -30.99 -1.31 -1.49
N THR A 45 -30.43 -2.31 -0.82
CA THR A 45 -29.02 -2.58 -0.75
C THR A 45 -28.59 -3.73 -1.69
N ILE A 46 -29.54 -4.44 -2.28
CA ILE A 46 -29.26 -5.49 -3.27
C ILE A 46 -28.95 -4.89 -4.64
N GLU A 47 -27.71 -5.09 -5.09
CA GLU A 47 -27.27 -4.67 -6.42
C GLU A 47 -27.43 -5.82 -7.43
N ILE A 48 -28.13 -5.55 -8.54
CA ILE A 48 -28.34 -6.52 -9.64
C ILE A 48 -27.75 -5.97 -10.92
N TYR A 49 -26.74 -6.66 -11.45
CA TYR A 49 -26.09 -6.31 -12.71
C TYR A 49 -26.35 -7.36 -13.77
N LYS A 50 -26.71 -6.93 -14.99
CA LYS A 50 -26.71 -7.80 -16.17
C LYS A 50 -25.27 -7.94 -16.69
N VAL A 51 -24.78 -9.17 -16.77
CA VAL A 51 -23.45 -9.52 -17.30
C VAL A 51 -23.64 -10.12 -18.69
N ASP A 52 -23.20 -9.40 -19.71
CA ASP A 52 -23.32 -9.75 -21.13
C ASP A 52 -21.97 -10.11 -21.77
N SER A 53 -20.84 -9.82 -21.10
CA SER A 53 -19.49 -10.17 -21.54
C SER A 53 -18.55 -10.47 -20.38
N ILE A 54 -17.44 -11.16 -20.68
CA ILE A 54 -16.33 -11.41 -19.74
C ILE A 54 -15.69 -10.09 -19.32
N GLU A 55 -15.52 -9.15 -20.24
CA GLU A 55 -14.96 -7.81 -19.95
C GLU A 55 -15.80 -7.05 -18.93
N LYS A 56 -17.14 -7.11 -19.06
CA LYS A 56 -18.04 -6.46 -18.10
C LYS A 56 -17.99 -7.14 -16.73
N GLN A 57 -17.85 -8.47 -16.71
CA GLN A 57 -17.63 -9.19 -15.44
C GLN A 57 -16.35 -8.74 -14.75
N GLN A 58 -15.23 -8.69 -15.49
CA GLN A 58 -13.94 -8.24 -14.98
C GLN A 58 -14.01 -6.79 -14.49
N LYS A 59 -14.69 -5.91 -15.23
CA LYS A 59 -14.91 -4.53 -14.83
C LYS A 59 -15.67 -4.43 -13.51
N LEU A 60 -16.78 -5.16 -13.36
CA LEU A 60 -17.56 -5.19 -12.12
C LEU A 60 -16.75 -5.75 -10.93
N GLU A 61 -15.89 -6.73 -11.18
CA GLU A 61 -14.95 -7.24 -10.16
C GLU A 61 -13.94 -6.18 -9.74
N ARG A 62 -13.32 -5.47 -10.70
CA ARG A 62 -12.41 -4.35 -10.43
C ARG A 62 -13.09 -3.24 -9.63
N GLU A 63 -14.26 -2.79 -10.06
CA GLU A 63 -15.06 -1.78 -9.34
C GLU A 63 -15.41 -2.24 -7.92
N THR A 64 -15.68 -3.53 -7.73
CA THR A 64 -15.98 -4.09 -6.40
C THR A 64 -14.76 -4.09 -5.48
N ILE A 65 -13.60 -4.55 -5.97
CA ILE A 65 -12.36 -4.54 -5.19
C ILE A 65 -11.90 -3.10 -4.92
N TRP A 66 -12.03 -2.22 -5.90
CA TRP A 66 -11.73 -0.80 -5.74
C TRP A 66 -12.62 -0.15 -4.67
N GLN A 67 -13.93 -0.40 -4.68
CA GLN A 67 -14.82 0.12 -3.65
C GLN A 67 -14.45 -0.39 -2.26
N LYS A 68 -14.09 -1.68 -2.12
CA LYS A 68 -13.58 -2.23 -0.85
C LYS A 68 -12.35 -1.46 -0.37
N PHE A 69 -11.39 -1.20 -1.27
CA PHE A 69 -10.19 -0.45 -0.94
C PHE A 69 -10.49 1.00 -0.50
N LEU A 70 -11.40 1.68 -1.20
CA LEU A 70 -11.85 3.02 -0.81
C LEU A 70 -12.56 3.03 0.54
N ASP A 71 -13.41 2.03 0.80
CA ASP A 71 -14.10 1.89 2.07
C ASP A 71 -13.10 1.72 3.22
N VAL A 72 -12.06 0.90 3.06
CA VAL A 72 -11.00 0.74 4.08
C VAL A 72 -10.22 2.03 4.31
N LEU A 73 -9.84 2.74 3.24
CA LEU A 73 -9.15 4.04 3.37
C LEU A 73 -10.00 5.10 4.08
N ASN A 74 -11.32 4.99 3.90
CA ASN A 74 -12.28 5.89 4.53
C ASN A 74 -12.38 5.66 6.04
N ILE A 75 -12.19 4.44 6.52
CA ILE A 75 -12.23 4.10 7.95
C ILE A 75 -10.98 4.62 8.67
N LYS A 76 -11.18 5.53 9.62
CA LYS A 76 -10.14 6.01 10.53
C LYS A 76 -10.07 5.22 11.80
N HIS A 77 -11.23 4.83 12.30
CA HIS A 77 -11.37 4.22 13.60
C HIS A 77 -12.57 3.29 13.66
N ILE A 78 -12.42 2.20 14.42
CA ILE A 78 -13.49 1.25 14.69
C ILE A 78 -13.61 1.11 16.20
N ILE A 79 -14.79 1.44 16.73
CA ILE A 79 -15.10 1.33 18.14
C ILE A 79 -16.25 0.34 18.30
N ILE A 80 -16.11 -0.63 19.19
CA ILE A 80 -17.18 -1.53 19.61
C ILE A 80 -17.52 -1.20 21.05
N MET A 81 -18.80 -0.96 21.32
CA MET A 81 -19.32 -0.57 22.63
C MET A 81 -20.43 -1.53 23.06
N ASP A 82 -20.62 -1.66 24.37
CA ASP A 82 -21.77 -2.38 24.90
C ASP A 82 -23.01 -1.53 24.63
N LYS A 83 -24.05 -2.14 24.07
CA LYS A 83 -25.25 -1.41 23.65
C LYS A 83 -25.99 -0.80 24.84
N GLY A 84 -26.02 -1.48 25.98
CA GLY A 84 -26.78 -1.07 27.16
C GLY A 84 -26.11 0.06 27.94
N SER A 85 -24.83 -0.11 28.25
CA SER A 85 -24.05 0.80 29.08
C SER A 85 -23.31 1.89 28.30
N GLY A 86 -23.04 1.66 27.01
CA GLY A 86 -22.16 2.51 26.20
C GLY A 86 -20.67 2.35 26.52
N LEU A 87 -20.30 1.39 27.38
CA LEU A 87 -18.89 1.14 27.71
C LEU A 87 -18.12 0.66 26.48
N THR A 88 -16.92 1.20 26.28
CA THR A 88 -16.04 0.80 25.19
C THR A 88 -15.52 -0.62 25.45
N LEU A 89 -15.88 -1.58 24.57
CA LEU A 89 -15.24 -2.89 24.54
C LEU A 89 -13.91 -2.76 23.81
N LEU A 90 -13.96 -2.33 22.55
CA LEU A 90 -12.79 -2.30 21.70
C LEU A 90 -12.62 -0.94 21.06
N ASN A 91 -11.36 -0.49 21.02
CA ASN A 91 -10.94 0.73 20.39
C ASN A 91 -9.80 0.44 19.39
N TYR A 92 -10.09 0.40 18.08
CA TYR A 92 -9.13 0.00 17.06
C TYR A 92 -8.86 1.10 16.03
N ALA A 93 -7.67 1.71 16.14
CA ALA A 93 -7.17 2.74 15.24
C ALA A 93 -6.68 2.14 13.93
N VAL A 94 -7.46 2.34 12.86
CA VAL A 94 -7.10 1.95 11.48
C VAL A 94 -6.08 2.92 10.90
N SER A 95 -6.27 4.20 11.21
CA SER A 95 -5.35 5.29 10.87
C SER A 95 -4.74 5.84 12.16
N GLY A 96 -3.56 6.46 12.09
CA GLY A 96 -2.86 7.02 13.25
C GLY A 96 -3.53 8.23 13.92
N VAL A 97 -4.84 8.41 13.76
CA VAL A 97 -5.62 9.42 14.46
C VAL A 97 -5.98 8.86 15.83
N ASP A 98 -5.48 9.52 16.88
CA ASP A 98 -5.84 9.19 18.25
C ASP A 98 -7.20 9.82 18.58
N ILE A 99 -8.14 9.00 19.01
CA ILE A 99 -9.50 9.40 19.34
C ILE A 99 -9.80 8.87 20.73
N ASP A 100 -10.20 9.79 21.60
CA ASP A 100 -10.72 9.46 22.94
C ASP A 100 -12.06 8.74 22.79
N ALA A 101 -11.98 7.40 22.79
CA ALA A 101 -13.13 6.54 22.57
C ALA A 101 -14.15 6.63 23.70
N ASP A 102 -13.72 6.89 24.95
CA ASP A 102 -14.61 7.00 26.10
C ASP A 102 -15.42 8.30 26.07
N LEU A 103 -14.78 9.40 25.65
CA LEU A 103 -15.50 10.65 25.41
C LEU A 103 -16.50 10.51 24.27
N LEU A 104 -16.10 9.87 23.18
CA LEU A 104 -16.96 9.69 22.01
C LEU A 104 -18.11 8.72 22.29
N SER A 105 -17.87 7.63 23.01
CA SER A 105 -18.91 6.66 23.39
C SER A 105 -19.96 7.30 24.29
N GLY A 106 -19.54 8.08 25.30
CA GLY A 106 -20.43 8.85 26.16
C GLY A 106 -21.27 9.87 25.37
N PHE A 107 -20.65 10.56 24.39
CA PHE A 107 -21.36 11.47 23.49
C PHE A 107 -22.40 10.73 22.63
N ILE A 108 -22.03 9.60 22.02
CA ILE A 108 -22.93 8.78 21.20
C ILE A 108 -24.12 8.29 22.04
N GLN A 109 -23.86 7.74 23.22
CA GLN A 109 -24.89 7.20 24.11
C GLN A 109 -25.90 8.27 24.51
N ALA A 110 -25.42 9.47 24.86
CA ALA A 110 -26.28 10.60 25.19
C ALA A 110 -27.18 10.99 24.01
N ASN A 111 -26.63 11.12 22.80
CA ASN A 111 -27.41 11.49 21.61
C ASN A 111 -28.48 10.45 21.26
N ILE A 112 -28.16 9.16 21.37
CA ILE A 112 -29.13 8.09 21.10
C ILE A 112 -30.24 8.11 22.16
N THR A 113 -29.90 8.24 23.43
CA THR A 113 -30.91 8.36 24.51
C THR A 113 -31.83 9.58 24.29
N PHE A 114 -31.28 10.71 23.84
CA PHE A 114 -32.09 11.88 23.47
C PHE A 114 -33.00 11.62 22.26
N SER A 115 -32.50 10.92 21.25
CA SER A 115 -33.29 10.57 20.06
C SER A 115 -34.46 9.65 20.42
N GLU A 116 -34.19 8.60 21.21
CA GLU A 116 -35.17 7.59 21.61
C GLU A 116 -36.19 8.11 22.64
N SER A 117 -35.78 9.06 23.50
CA SER A 117 -36.69 9.67 24.49
C SER A 117 -37.66 10.71 23.90
N GLY A 118 -37.44 11.15 22.66
CA GLY A 118 -38.29 12.09 21.93
C GLY A 118 -39.42 11.45 21.11
N GLU A 119 -39.42 10.13 20.93
CA GLU A 119 -40.47 9.41 20.20
C GLU A 119 -41.73 9.29 21.06
N VAL A 120 -42.57 10.33 21.03
CA VAL A 120 -43.98 10.22 21.39
C VAL A 120 -44.62 9.24 20.41
N SER A 121 -45.19 8.18 20.97
CA SER A 121 -46.00 7.17 20.30
C SER A 121 -46.97 7.79 19.29
N ASP A 122 -46.62 7.79 18.01
CA ASP A 122 -47.55 8.02 16.92
C ASP A 122 -47.49 6.86 15.91
N GLN A 123 -48.70 6.47 15.53
CA GLN A 123 -49.08 5.19 14.96
C GLN A 123 -48.63 5.02 13.50
N TYR A 124 -48.45 3.76 13.10
CA TYR A 124 -48.25 3.29 11.72
C TYR A 124 -46.94 3.72 11.04
N ILE A 125 -45.81 3.28 11.59
CA ILE A 125 -44.63 3.04 10.75
C ILE A 125 -44.85 1.70 10.07
N ILE A 126 -45.21 1.73 8.79
CA ILE A 126 -45.05 0.58 7.90
C ILE A 126 -43.59 0.14 8.06
N PRO A 127 -43.28 -1.13 8.39
CA PRO A 127 -41.90 -1.57 8.57
C PRO A 127 -41.22 -1.57 7.19
N SER A 128 -40.74 -0.40 6.77
CA SER A 128 -39.62 -0.33 5.84
C SER A 128 -38.43 -0.86 6.63
N PHE A 129 -37.95 -2.04 6.25
CA PHE A 129 -36.68 -2.64 6.68
C PHE A 129 -35.47 -1.77 6.24
N GLU A 130 -35.52 -0.46 6.46
CA GLU A 130 -34.31 0.35 6.50
C GLU A 130 -33.63 -0.05 7.81
N TYR A 131 -32.55 -0.84 7.71
CA TYR A 131 -31.68 -1.11 8.84
C TYR A 131 -31.38 0.23 9.53
N ASN A 132 -31.82 0.38 10.78
CA ASN A 132 -31.61 1.62 11.52
C ASN A 132 -30.09 1.83 11.72
N TYR A 133 -29.51 2.64 10.84
CA TYR A 133 -28.17 3.19 10.98
C TYR A 133 -28.29 4.60 11.51
N TYR A 134 -27.43 4.97 12.45
CA TYR A 134 -27.25 6.38 12.80
C TYR A 134 -26.03 6.90 12.05
N GLU A 135 -26.23 7.87 11.17
CA GLU A 135 -25.14 8.54 10.45
C GLU A 135 -25.04 10.00 10.91
N PHE A 136 -23.95 10.34 11.58
CA PHE A 136 -23.68 11.70 12.02
C PHE A 136 -22.57 12.30 11.17
N GLN A 137 -22.74 13.54 10.72
CA GLN A 137 -21.67 14.31 10.10
C GLN A 137 -21.17 15.36 11.10
N TYR A 138 -19.92 15.24 11.54
CA TYR A 138 -19.31 16.18 12.48
C TYR A 138 -18.06 16.82 11.90
N LYS A 139 -18.19 18.10 11.49
CA LYS A 139 -17.13 18.89 10.86
C LYS A 139 -16.44 18.14 9.70
N SER A 140 -15.30 17.51 9.99
CA SER A 140 -14.40 16.87 9.03
C SER A 140 -14.50 15.35 8.99
N PHE A 141 -15.36 14.71 9.80
CA PHE A 141 -15.56 13.28 9.79
C PHE A 141 -17.04 12.90 9.86
N ASN A 142 -17.34 11.67 9.48
CA ASN A 142 -18.65 11.03 9.54
C ASN A 142 -18.58 9.88 10.53
N ILE A 143 -19.66 9.63 11.24
CA ILE A 143 -19.81 8.49 12.14
C ILE A 143 -20.92 7.62 11.57
N LEU A 144 -20.62 6.35 11.33
CA LEU A 144 -21.62 5.33 11.01
C LEU A 144 -21.79 4.42 12.23
N LEU A 145 -23.00 4.38 12.78
CA LEU A 145 -23.35 3.47 13.88
C LEU A 145 -24.29 2.37 13.41
N LYS A 146 -24.08 1.18 13.98
CA LYS A 146 -25.04 0.09 13.88
C LYS A 146 -25.15 -0.65 15.21
N ASP A 147 -26.39 -0.84 15.66
CA ASP A 147 -26.71 -1.61 16.85
C ASP A 147 -26.93 -3.08 16.49
N GLY A 148 -26.34 -3.98 17.26
CA GLY A 148 -26.70 -5.39 17.35
C GLY A 148 -27.63 -5.64 18.55
N ASP A 149 -27.66 -6.87 19.04
CA ASP A 149 -28.40 -7.24 20.24
C ASP A 149 -27.63 -6.91 21.52
N TYR A 150 -26.31 -7.08 21.51
CA TYR A 150 -25.40 -6.89 22.65
C TYR A 150 -24.45 -5.71 22.46
N VAL A 151 -23.98 -5.46 21.23
CA VAL A 151 -22.98 -4.42 20.95
C VAL A 151 -23.50 -3.34 20.02
N ARG A 152 -22.82 -2.20 20.04
CA ARG A 152 -22.93 -1.12 19.06
C ARG A 152 -21.57 -0.93 18.41
N ILE A 153 -21.52 -1.03 17.08
CA ILE A 153 -20.33 -0.67 16.33
C ILE A 153 -20.41 0.78 15.88
N CYS A 154 -19.28 1.47 15.96
CA CYS A 154 -19.08 2.84 15.51
C CYS A 154 -17.87 2.88 14.58
N LEU A 155 -18.11 3.23 13.31
CA LEU A 155 -17.06 3.52 12.35
C LEU A 155 -16.90 5.02 12.22
N ILE A 156 -15.68 5.51 12.41
CA ILE A 156 -15.31 6.91 12.18
C ILE A 156 -14.68 7.00 10.80
N LEU A 157 -15.23 7.86 9.96
CA LEU A 157 -14.96 7.90 8.52
C LEU A 157 -14.57 9.32 8.07
N ASP A 158 -13.67 9.46 7.08
CA ASP A 158 -13.42 10.77 6.45
C ASP A 158 -14.63 11.29 5.65
N HIS A 159 -15.33 10.37 5.01
CA HIS A 159 -16.42 10.59 4.08
C HIS A 159 -17.62 9.69 4.45
N LYS A 160 -18.79 10.01 3.91
CA LYS A 160 -20.00 9.20 4.12
C LYS A 160 -19.77 7.74 3.74
N ALA A 161 -20.39 6.83 4.48
CA ALA A 161 -20.25 5.40 4.22
C ALA A 161 -20.89 5.03 2.88
N SER A 162 -20.21 4.20 2.09
CA SER A 162 -20.81 3.59 0.90
C SER A 162 -21.92 2.60 1.32
N ASN A 163 -22.87 2.30 0.42
CA ASN A 163 -23.89 1.28 0.70
C ASN A 163 -23.25 -0.09 0.97
N LYS A 164 -22.13 -0.39 0.30
CA LYS A 164 -21.38 -1.63 0.53
C LYS A 164 -20.79 -1.68 1.94
N LEU A 165 -20.20 -0.58 2.41
CA LEU A 165 -19.69 -0.50 3.78
C LEU A 165 -20.83 -0.59 4.82
N LYS A 166 -21.98 0.05 4.58
CA LYS A 166 -23.16 -0.05 5.46
C LYS A 166 -23.64 -1.50 5.60
N ASN A 167 -23.79 -2.20 4.48
CA ASN A 167 -24.16 -3.61 4.44
C ASN A 167 -23.12 -4.50 5.11
N HIS A 168 -21.85 -4.24 4.85
CA HIS A 168 -20.75 -4.98 5.44
C HIS A 168 -20.72 -4.81 6.96
N THR A 169 -20.94 -3.59 7.44
CA THR A 169 -21.04 -3.27 8.88
C THR A 169 -22.20 -4.01 9.53
N PHE A 170 -23.35 -4.07 8.86
CA PHE A 170 -24.51 -4.84 9.33
C PHE A 170 -24.17 -6.32 9.53
N ARG A 171 -23.64 -6.98 8.48
CA ARG A 171 -23.26 -8.39 8.53
C ARG A 171 -22.18 -8.66 9.56
N PHE A 172 -21.20 -7.77 9.65
CA PHE A 172 -20.14 -7.87 10.65
C PHE A 172 -20.72 -7.89 12.07
N VAL A 173 -21.68 -7.02 12.40
CA VAL A 173 -22.30 -7.01 13.74
C VAL A 173 -22.96 -8.35 14.04
N GLU A 174 -23.74 -8.90 13.11
CA GLU A 174 -24.38 -10.22 13.28
C GLU A 174 -23.36 -11.34 13.46
N GLU A 175 -22.33 -11.39 12.62
CA GLU A 175 -21.28 -12.41 12.67
C GLU A 175 -20.41 -12.27 13.94
N PHE A 176 -20.14 -11.04 14.36
CA PHE A 176 -19.35 -10.73 15.56
C PHE A 176 -20.09 -11.18 16.82
N GLU A 177 -21.37 -10.84 16.96
CA GLU A 177 -22.17 -11.26 18.12
C GLU A 177 -22.37 -12.78 18.16
N GLN A 178 -22.53 -13.43 17.02
CA GLN A 178 -22.59 -14.90 16.97
C GLN A 178 -21.27 -15.54 17.40
N SER A 179 -20.14 -14.95 17.00
CA SER A 179 -18.80 -15.51 17.25
C SER A 179 -18.31 -15.29 18.68
N PHE A 180 -18.73 -14.18 19.32
CA PHE A 180 -18.24 -13.77 20.64
C PHE A 180 -19.34 -13.68 21.71
N LYS A 181 -20.48 -14.36 21.49
CA LYS A 181 -21.67 -14.23 22.34
C LYS A 181 -21.37 -14.44 23.82
N ASP A 182 -20.65 -15.51 24.15
CA ASP A 182 -20.38 -15.88 25.54
C ASP A 182 -19.48 -14.84 26.21
N GLU A 183 -18.46 -14.35 25.50
CA GLU A 183 -17.56 -13.32 26.00
C GLU A 183 -18.26 -11.97 26.16
N LEU A 184 -19.20 -11.63 25.26
CA LEU A 184 -20.02 -10.42 25.38
C LEU A 184 -20.92 -10.46 26.61
N ILE A 185 -21.54 -11.61 26.91
CA ILE A 185 -22.36 -11.79 28.12
C ILE A 185 -21.48 -11.66 29.37
N ILE A 186 -20.30 -12.30 29.39
CA ILE A 186 -19.36 -12.17 30.50
C ILE A 186 -18.91 -10.73 30.70
N PHE A 187 -18.67 -9.99 29.62
CA PHE A 187 -18.32 -8.57 29.69
C PHE A 187 -19.44 -7.73 30.31
N GLN A 188 -20.70 -7.97 29.94
CA GLN A 188 -21.84 -7.28 30.55
C GLN A 188 -21.94 -7.52 32.07
N ASP A 189 -21.60 -8.73 32.52
CA ASP A 189 -21.66 -9.11 33.94
C ASP A 189 -20.44 -8.61 34.75
N THR A 190 -19.25 -8.58 34.14
CA THR A 190 -17.97 -8.41 34.86
C THR A 190 -17.16 -7.18 34.48
N GLY A 191 -17.42 -6.59 33.31
CA GLY A 191 -16.63 -5.51 32.71
C GLY A 191 -15.24 -5.90 32.23
N ALA A 192 -14.88 -7.19 32.19
CA ALA A 192 -13.55 -7.67 31.81
C ALA A 192 -13.60 -8.71 30.66
N ILE A 193 -12.69 -8.59 29.68
CA ILE A 193 -12.62 -9.49 28.53
C ILE A 193 -11.21 -9.51 27.90
N ASP A 194 -10.86 -10.61 27.22
CA ASP A 194 -9.65 -10.71 26.39
C ASP A 194 -9.96 -10.33 24.93
N PHE A 195 -9.30 -9.28 24.44
CA PHE A 195 -9.58 -8.64 23.15
C PHE A 195 -8.87 -9.26 21.96
N LYS A 196 -7.91 -10.18 22.16
CA LYS A 196 -6.97 -10.54 21.09
C LYS A 196 -7.63 -11.16 19.86
N ASN A 197 -8.65 -11.99 20.04
CA ASN A 197 -9.36 -12.62 18.93
C ASN A 197 -10.34 -11.66 18.23
N MET A 198 -10.86 -10.66 18.95
CA MET A 198 -11.78 -9.65 18.41
C MET A 198 -11.09 -8.71 17.43
N ILE A 199 -9.84 -8.33 17.70
CA ILE A 199 -9.04 -7.49 16.80
C ILE A 199 -8.85 -8.19 15.46
N ASN A 200 -8.53 -9.49 15.46
CA ASN A 200 -8.37 -10.26 14.22
C ASN A 200 -9.68 -10.30 13.42
N ALA A 201 -10.83 -10.50 14.08
CA ALA A 201 -12.13 -10.50 13.42
C ALA A 201 -12.43 -9.16 12.71
N ILE A 202 -12.07 -8.04 13.32
CA ILE A 202 -12.21 -6.70 12.70
C ILE A 202 -11.27 -6.55 11.50
N VAL A 203 -9.99 -6.89 11.69
CA VAL A 203 -8.97 -6.73 10.65
C VAL A 203 -9.31 -7.57 9.42
N GLU A 204 -9.76 -8.81 9.64
CA GLU A 204 -10.16 -9.73 8.56
C GLU A 204 -11.47 -9.29 7.91
N SER A 205 -12.52 -9.01 8.70
CA SER A 205 -13.83 -8.68 8.15
C SER A 205 -13.77 -7.40 7.31
N PHE A 206 -13.19 -6.33 7.83
CA PHE A 206 -13.08 -5.07 7.10
C PHE A 206 -11.90 -5.04 6.11
N ASN A 207 -11.13 -6.13 5.93
CA ASN A 207 -9.95 -6.17 5.05
C ASN A 207 -8.92 -5.07 5.36
N ILE A 208 -8.73 -4.73 6.64
CA ILE A 208 -7.83 -3.67 7.09
C ILE A 208 -6.37 -4.03 6.80
N ASN A 209 -6.07 -5.32 6.68
CA ASN A 209 -4.77 -5.85 6.30
C ASN A 209 -4.21 -5.22 5.01
N ILE A 210 -5.04 -4.71 4.10
CA ILE A 210 -4.59 -4.00 2.88
C ILE A 210 -3.87 -2.67 3.17
N MET A 211 -4.10 -2.08 4.35
CA MET A 211 -3.40 -0.89 4.84
C MET A 211 -2.08 -1.22 5.54
N PHE A 212 -1.85 -2.49 5.89
CA PHE A 212 -0.63 -2.88 6.57
C PHE A 212 0.56 -2.81 5.63
N PRO A 213 1.77 -2.66 6.19
CA PRO A 213 2.97 -2.80 5.38
C PRO A 213 3.06 -4.21 4.79
N MET A 214 3.40 -4.26 3.52
CA MET A 214 3.45 -5.46 2.70
C MET A 214 4.90 -5.94 2.54
N THR A 215 5.04 -7.26 2.47
CA THR A 215 6.28 -7.95 2.12
C THR A 215 6.03 -8.96 1.00
N LEU A 216 7.10 -9.50 0.42
CA LEU A 216 7.00 -10.69 -0.43
C LEU A 216 6.96 -11.93 0.45
N ALA A 217 6.13 -12.90 0.08
CA ALA A 217 6.13 -14.18 0.77
C ALA A 217 7.52 -14.83 0.75
N ARG A 218 7.88 -15.48 1.86
CA ARG A 218 9.19 -16.14 2.02
C ARG A 218 9.46 -17.22 0.98
N SER A 219 8.40 -17.89 0.53
CA SER A 219 8.44 -18.92 -0.50
C SER A 219 7.26 -18.75 -1.44
N ILE A 220 7.54 -18.37 -2.68
CA ILE A 220 6.55 -18.28 -3.75
C ILE A 220 6.79 -19.48 -4.68
N PRO A 221 5.78 -20.33 -4.92
CA PRO A 221 5.93 -21.45 -5.84
C PRO A 221 6.34 -20.99 -7.24
N PRO A 222 7.21 -21.75 -7.97
CA PRO A 222 7.65 -21.33 -9.30
C PRO A 222 6.51 -21.12 -10.30
N TYR A 223 5.45 -21.93 -10.23
CA TYR A 223 4.29 -21.80 -11.12
C TYR A 223 3.52 -20.49 -10.90
N GLU A 224 3.34 -20.05 -9.64
CA GLU A 224 2.73 -18.74 -9.33
C GLU A 224 3.57 -17.61 -9.92
N LEU A 225 4.90 -17.71 -9.81
CA LEU A 225 5.78 -16.70 -10.38
C LEU A 225 5.73 -16.65 -11.92
N GLU A 226 5.50 -17.79 -12.58
CA GLU A 226 5.28 -17.82 -14.02
C GLU A 226 3.95 -17.17 -14.41
N GLU A 227 2.89 -17.37 -13.63
CA GLU A 227 1.60 -16.70 -13.86
C GLU A 227 1.71 -15.18 -13.68
N VAL A 228 2.36 -14.73 -12.60
CA VAL A 228 2.63 -13.30 -12.35
C VAL A 228 3.39 -12.68 -13.52
N LYS A 229 4.34 -13.40 -14.12
CA LYS A 229 5.11 -12.93 -15.28
C LYS A 229 4.30 -12.83 -16.58
N ARG A 230 3.17 -13.55 -16.70
CA ARG A 230 2.31 -13.49 -17.89
C ARG A 230 1.49 -12.20 -17.94
N SER A 231 1.14 -11.62 -16.79
CA SER A 231 0.45 -10.34 -16.72
C SER A 231 1.47 -9.20 -16.68
N LEU A 232 1.39 -8.27 -17.64
CA LEU A 232 2.28 -7.10 -17.70
C LEU A 232 2.20 -6.28 -16.40
N VAL A 233 0.98 -6.08 -15.89
CA VAL A 233 0.72 -5.27 -14.70
C VAL A 233 1.21 -5.99 -13.43
N GLN A 234 0.91 -7.28 -13.26
CA GLN A 234 1.38 -8.04 -12.10
C GLN A 234 2.90 -8.17 -12.06
N ASN A 235 3.53 -8.44 -13.21
CA ASN A 235 4.98 -8.52 -13.32
C ASN A 235 5.65 -7.18 -12.97
N ALA A 236 5.07 -6.06 -13.43
CA ALA A 236 5.52 -4.73 -13.05
C ALA A 236 5.37 -4.45 -11.55
N ILE A 237 4.19 -4.76 -10.98
CA ILE A 237 3.92 -4.67 -9.54
C ILE A 237 4.95 -5.47 -8.74
N TYR A 238 5.21 -6.71 -9.13
CA TYR A 238 6.15 -7.61 -8.46
C TYR A 238 7.61 -7.12 -8.55
N ASN A 239 8.06 -6.66 -9.72
CA ASN A 239 9.41 -6.12 -9.88
C ASN A 239 9.59 -4.80 -9.12
N LEU A 240 8.55 -3.96 -9.09
CA LEU A 240 8.54 -2.73 -8.30
C LEU A 240 8.58 -3.02 -6.80
N ALA A 241 7.85 -4.04 -6.34
CA ALA A 241 7.89 -4.52 -4.96
C ALA A 241 9.31 -4.95 -4.58
N LYS A 242 9.98 -5.76 -5.42
CA LYS A 242 11.38 -6.16 -5.19
C LYS A 242 12.31 -4.96 -5.04
N GLU A 243 12.17 -3.96 -5.90
CA GLU A 243 12.96 -2.74 -5.83
C GLU A 243 12.67 -1.92 -4.56
N MET A 244 11.40 -1.80 -4.16
CA MET A 244 11.06 -1.10 -2.91
C MET A 244 11.65 -1.84 -1.70
N LEU A 245 11.65 -3.17 -1.75
CA LEU A 245 12.18 -4.04 -0.69
C LEU A 245 13.71 -4.03 -0.57
N THR A 246 14.45 -3.52 -1.57
CA THR A 246 15.90 -3.30 -1.42
C THR A 246 16.23 -2.07 -0.59
N VAL A 247 15.28 -1.15 -0.41
CA VAL A 247 15.47 0.10 0.34
C VAL A 247 14.87 0.02 1.74
N LYS A 248 13.71 -0.63 1.88
CA LYS A 248 13.04 -0.83 3.17
C LYS A 248 12.55 -2.28 3.26
N PRO A 249 12.48 -2.91 4.45
CA PRO A 249 12.04 -4.30 4.57
C PRO A 249 10.55 -4.51 4.26
N PHE A 250 9.79 -3.45 3.99
CA PHE A 250 8.36 -3.47 3.64
C PHE A 250 8.02 -2.34 2.68
N PHE A 251 6.83 -2.38 2.10
CA PHE A 251 6.24 -1.28 1.33
C PHE A 251 4.75 -1.12 1.63
N PHE A 252 4.17 0.03 1.32
CA PHE A 252 2.72 0.24 1.39
C PHE A 252 2.12 0.23 -0.01
N ILE A 253 0.91 -0.33 -0.17
CA ILE A 253 0.19 -0.38 -1.46
C ILE A 253 0.03 1.03 -2.04
N TYR A 254 -0.30 2.03 -1.22
CA TYR A 254 -0.41 3.43 -1.67
C TYR A 254 0.88 3.95 -2.34
N ASN A 255 2.04 3.64 -1.77
CA ASN A 255 3.33 4.05 -2.35
C ASN A 255 3.61 3.33 -3.67
N MET A 256 3.17 2.07 -3.79
CA MET A 256 3.25 1.30 -5.02
C MET A 256 2.37 1.90 -6.12
N LEU A 257 1.11 2.23 -5.82
CA LEU A 257 0.20 2.91 -6.75
C LEU A 257 0.82 4.20 -7.29
N LYS A 258 1.25 5.10 -6.39
CA LYS A 258 1.87 6.38 -6.76
C LYS A 258 3.10 6.20 -7.64
N ARG A 259 3.88 5.14 -7.41
CA ARG A 259 5.11 4.88 -8.16
C ARG A 259 4.82 4.23 -9.51
N LEU A 260 3.85 3.32 -9.60
CA LEU A 260 3.43 2.71 -10.85
C LEU A 260 2.77 3.73 -11.80
N ASN A 261 1.91 4.60 -11.26
CA ASN A 261 1.22 5.65 -12.03
C ASN A 261 2.23 6.64 -12.68
N LYS A 262 3.37 6.90 -12.04
CA LYS A 262 4.48 7.68 -12.64
C LYS A 262 5.14 6.99 -13.84
N ILE A 263 5.16 5.66 -13.84
CA ILE A 263 5.74 4.86 -14.93
C ILE A 263 4.76 4.82 -16.10
N VAL A 264 3.54 4.36 -15.82
CA VAL A 264 2.45 4.20 -16.78
C VAL A 264 1.15 4.67 -16.15
N ASN A 265 0.36 5.43 -16.91
CA ASN A 265 -0.94 5.95 -16.47
C ASN A 265 -2.02 4.86 -16.56
N ILE A 266 -1.92 3.86 -15.70
CA ILE A 266 -2.91 2.78 -15.54
C ILE A 266 -3.92 3.24 -14.49
N GLU A 267 -5.20 2.97 -14.72
CA GLU A 267 -6.27 3.25 -13.77
C GLU A 267 -6.01 2.53 -12.43
N ASP A 268 -6.11 3.25 -11.31
CA ASP A 268 -5.81 2.72 -9.98
C ASP A 268 -6.66 1.48 -9.64
N GLU A 269 -7.90 1.41 -10.15
CA GLU A 269 -8.81 0.26 -9.98
C GLU A 269 -8.22 -1.04 -10.55
N VAL A 270 -7.55 -0.95 -11.71
CA VAL A 270 -6.88 -2.07 -12.35
C VAL A 270 -5.70 -2.51 -11.51
N VAL A 271 -4.88 -1.56 -11.05
CA VAL A 271 -3.70 -1.87 -10.26
C VAL A 271 -4.08 -2.50 -8.92
N ILE A 272 -5.09 -1.96 -8.24
CA ILE A 272 -5.61 -2.52 -6.98
C ILE A 272 -6.17 -3.91 -7.18
N TYR A 273 -6.90 -4.16 -8.27
CA TYR A 273 -7.37 -5.51 -8.58
C TYR A 273 -6.21 -6.48 -8.75
N GLU A 274 -5.16 -6.12 -9.50
CA GLU A 274 -4.00 -6.99 -9.67
C GLU A 274 -3.24 -7.21 -8.35
N ILE A 275 -3.12 -6.19 -7.50
CA ILE A 275 -2.55 -6.33 -6.14
C ILE A 275 -3.40 -7.30 -5.29
N HIS A 276 -4.72 -7.21 -5.37
CA HIS A 276 -5.63 -8.12 -4.67
C HIS A 276 -5.42 -9.57 -5.11
N GLN A 277 -5.28 -9.83 -6.41
CA GLN A 277 -4.95 -11.17 -6.90
C GLN A 277 -3.61 -11.70 -6.35
N LEU A 278 -2.60 -10.82 -6.24
CA LEU A 278 -1.31 -11.18 -5.64
C LEU A 278 -1.40 -11.46 -4.14
N LEU A 279 -2.33 -10.81 -3.42
CA LEU A 279 -2.62 -11.10 -2.02
C LEU A 279 -3.32 -12.46 -1.87
N GLU A 280 -4.35 -12.74 -2.67
CA GLU A 280 -5.06 -14.03 -2.63
C GLU A 280 -4.15 -15.22 -2.94
N ARG A 281 -3.18 -15.02 -3.84
CA ARG A 281 -2.17 -16.03 -4.20
C ARG A 281 -1.00 -16.12 -3.23
N ASN A 282 -1.03 -15.36 -2.13
CA ASN A 282 0.06 -15.28 -1.15
C ASN A 282 1.42 -14.90 -1.79
N VAL A 283 1.41 -14.10 -2.86
CA VAL A 283 2.65 -13.51 -3.39
C VAL A 283 3.05 -12.33 -2.53
N PHE A 284 2.06 -11.51 -2.16
CA PHE A 284 2.20 -10.44 -1.18
C PHE A 284 1.62 -10.88 0.16
N THR A 285 2.30 -10.51 1.25
CA THR A 285 1.86 -10.82 2.60
C THR A 285 1.83 -9.55 3.45
N PRO A 286 0.65 -9.19 4.02
CA PRO A 286 0.59 -8.11 5.00
C PRO A 286 1.38 -8.53 6.24
N THR A 287 2.12 -7.59 6.80
CA THR A 287 2.91 -7.79 8.02
C THR A 287 2.45 -6.77 9.04
N SER A 288 2.12 -7.23 10.26
CA SER A 288 1.67 -6.31 11.31
C SER A 288 2.78 -5.31 11.65
N ILE A 289 2.38 -4.14 12.13
CA ILE A 289 3.33 -3.06 12.47
C ILE A 289 4.25 -3.51 13.62
N GLU A 290 3.73 -4.29 14.56
CA GLU A 290 4.44 -4.86 15.70
C GLU A 290 5.53 -5.82 15.22
N ALA A 291 5.18 -6.73 14.29
CA ALA A 291 6.15 -7.65 13.69
C ALA A 291 7.26 -6.90 12.91
N ILE A 292 6.96 -5.71 12.39
CA ILE A 292 7.96 -4.86 11.73
C ILE A 292 8.84 -4.12 12.73
N ALA A 293 8.29 -3.65 13.85
CA ALA A 293 9.09 -3.05 14.92
C ALA A 293 10.14 -4.04 15.45
N ASP A 294 9.73 -5.28 15.74
CA ASP A 294 10.61 -6.37 16.18
C ASP A 294 11.68 -6.71 15.12
N ASN A 295 11.29 -6.66 13.84
CA ASN A 295 12.22 -6.86 12.73
C ASN A 295 13.16 -5.67 12.53
N ILE A 296 12.74 -4.42 12.70
CA ILE A 296 13.61 -3.24 12.58
C ILE A 296 14.64 -3.22 13.70
N GLU A 297 14.26 -3.56 14.94
CA GLU A 297 15.20 -3.65 16.06
C GLU A 297 16.25 -4.76 15.85
N SER A 298 15.83 -5.91 15.31
CA SER A 298 16.75 -7.01 14.97
C SER A 298 17.56 -6.76 13.69
N VAL A 299 17.03 -5.99 12.75
CA VAL A 299 17.67 -5.62 11.48
C VAL A 299 18.66 -4.47 11.67
N GLN A 300 18.44 -3.53 12.60
CA GLN A 300 19.47 -2.54 13.00
C GLN A 300 20.75 -3.20 13.54
N ALA A 301 20.66 -4.42 14.10
CA ALA A 301 21.82 -5.21 14.50
C ALA A 301 22.47 -6.00 13.34
N ALA A 302 21.76 -6.23 12.23
CA ALA A 302 22.24 -7.00 11.06
C ALA A 302 22.60 -6.14 9.82
N ASP A 303 22.08 -4.92 9.73
CA ASP A 303 22.16 -4.04 8.55
C ASP A 303 23.52 -3.36 8.37
N GLN A 304 24.41 -3.41 9.37
CA GLN A 304 25.81 -3.03 9.15
C GLN A 304 26.54 -3.95 8.13
N LYS A 305 25.94 -5.09 7.72
CA LYS A 305 26.55 -6.03 6.76
C LYS A 305 25.83 -6.19 5.42
N LYS A 306 24.59 -5.73 5.23
CA LYS A 306 23.79 -6.02 4.01
C LYS A 306 23.40 -4.80 3.14
N GLU A 307 23.51 -3.57 3.63
CA GLU A 307 23.29 -2.35 2.83
C GLU A 307 24.29 -2.12 1.67
N ILE A 308 25.32 -2.98 1.54
CA ILE A 308 26.50 -2.77 0.67
C ILE A 308 26.28 -3.25 -0.78
N LYS A 309 25.13 -3.83 -1.15
CA LYS A 309 24.96 -4.41 -2.51
C LYS A 309 23.88 -3.82 -3.40
N THR A 310 22.91 -3.04 -2.90
CA THR A 310 21.78 -2.61 -3.75
C THR A 310 21.18 -1.24 -3.42
N SER A 311 21.77 -0.43 -2.55
CA SER A 311 21.28 0.95 -2.35
C SER A 311 21.62 1.82 -3.58
N SER A 312 20.59 2.48 -4.11
CA SER A 312 20.76 3.51 -5.15
C SER A 312 21.82 4.52 -4.72
N ILE A 313 22.74 4.81 -5.64
CA ILE A 313 23.96 5.60 -5.41
C ILE A 313 23.63 7.10 -5.16
N SER A 314 22.36 7.49 -5.24
CA SER A 314 21.89 8.86 -5.09
C SER A 314 21.65 9.32 -3.65
N SER A 315 21.68 8.44 -2.65
CA SER A 315 21.58 8.83 -1.23
C SER A 315 22.79 8.36 -0.44
N ILE A 316 23.95 8.95 -0.73
CA ILE A 316 25.17 8.77 0.06
C ILE A 316 25.15 9.81 1.18
N THR A 317 24.40 9.53 2.24
CA THR A 317 24.73 10.05 3.56
C THR A 317 25.75 9.10 4.18
N MET A 318 26.92 9.63 4.53
CA MET A 318 28.00 8.88 5.17
C MET A 318 27.50 8.27 6.48
N ASN A 319 27.95 7.05 6.82
CA ASN A 319 27.75 6.53 8.18
C ASN A 319 28.45 7.50 9.17
N ASN A 320 27.65 8.24 9.96
CA ASN A 320 28.14 9.28 10.87
C ASN A 320 29.19 8.76 11.87
N THR A 321 29.09 7.49 12.27
CA THR A 321 30.00 6.83 13.22
C THR A 321 31.46 6.82 12.78
N ASP A 322 31.74 6.66 11.49
CA ASP A 322 33.12 6.66 10.96
C ASP A 322 33.75 8.06 10.92
N ILE A 323 32.94 9.12 10.83
CA ILE A 323 33.41 10.50 10.78
C ILE A 323 33.65 11.03 12.20
N ASP A 324 32.79 10.67 13.15
CA ASP A 324 32.91 11.14 14.52
C ASP A 324 34.16 10.54 15.19
N THR A 325 34.46 9.27 14.93
CA THR A 325 35.74 8.66 15.35
C THR A 325 36.96 9.30 14.68
N LEU A 326 36.82 9.80 13.44
CA LEU A 326 37.87 10.55 12.75
C LEU A 326 38.05 11.96 13.35
N LYS A 327 36.98 12.64 13.79
CA LYS A 327 37.07 13.98 14.40
C LYS A 327 37.93 13.97 15.66
N ASP A 328 37.68 13.03 16.56
CA ASP A 328 38.42 12.90 17.82
C ASP A 328 39.92 12.67 17.58
N GLN A 329 40.27 11.93 16.52
CA GLN A 329 41.66 11.69 16.14
C GLN A 329 42.35 12.93 15.55
N LEU A 330 41.59 13.87 14.97
CA LEU A 330 42.15 15.03 14.28
C LEU A 330 42.47 16.20 15.24
N GLU A 331 41.78 16.30 16.38
CA GLU A 331 41.98 17.39 17.36
C GLU A 331 43.43 17.52 17.87
N THR A 332 44.14 16.39 17.96
CA THR A 332 45.52 16.33 18.48
C THR A 332 46.57 16.11 17.39
N MET A 333 46.16 16.03 16.12
CA MET A 333 47.04 15.63 15.03
C MET A 333 47.79 16.81 14.43
N ASP A 334 49.10 16.66 14.24
CA ASP A 334 49.90 17.66 13.56
C ASP A 334 49.72 17.60 12.02
N LYS A 335 50.06 18.71 11.35
CA LYS A 335 49.89 18.89 9.91
C LYS A 335 50.65 17.85 9.06
N TYR A 336 51.81 17.39 9.52
CA TYR A 336 52.60 16.39 8.80
C TYR A 336 51.95 15.00 8.92
N SER A 337 51.50 14.63 10.11
CA SER A 337 50.77 13.38 10.36
C SER A 337 49.46 13.32 9.58
N ALA A 338 48.68 14.40 9.55
CA ALA A 338 47.45 14.49 8.77
C ALA A 338 47.71 14.29 7.26
N LYS A 339 48.78 14.88 6.73
CA LYS A 339 49.17 14.71 5.31
C LYS A 339 49.59 13.27 4.99
N LYS A 340 50.24 12.57 5.93
CA LYS A 340 50.57 11.14 5.81
C LYS A 340 49.32 10.27 5.82
N LEU A 341 48.37 10.55 6.71
CA LEU A 341 47.09 9.85 6.81
C LEU A 341 46.26 10.00 5.53
N VAL A 342 46.15 11.22 5.00
CA VAL A 342 45.50 11.48 3.69
C VAL A 342 46.10 10.61 2.59
N LYS A 343 47.44 10.50 2.52
CA LYS A 343 48.11 9.64 1.51
C LYS A 343 47.80 8.16 1.71
N GLU A 344 47.70 7.68 2.94
CA GLU A 344 47.37 6.29 3.25
C GLU A 344 45.93 5.96 2.84
N ILE A 345 44.96 6.79 3.23
CA ILE A 345 43.54 6.65 2.86
C ILE A 345 43.40 6.71 1.33
N MET A 346 44.10 7.63 0.68
CA MET A 346 44.14 7.72 -0.78
C MET A 346 44.72 6.46 -1.45
N ARG A 347 45.64 5.74 -0.79
CA ARG A 347 46.15 4.46 -1.28
C ARG A 347 45.09 3.36 -1.12
N LYS A 348 44.39 3.31 0.01
CA LYS A 348 43.27 2.38 0.25
C LYS A 348 42.16 2.58 -0.77
N ALA A 349 41.76 3.83 -1.02
CA ALA A 349 40.80 4.18 -2.05
C ALA A 349 41.22 3.67 -3.42
N LYS A 350 42.48 3.90 -3.86
CA LYS A 350 42.98 3.39 -5.14
C LYS A 350 42.97 1.86 -5.25
N THR A 351 43.27 1.14 -4.17
CA THR A 351 43.19 -0.33 -4.16
C THR A 351 41.74 -0.77 -4.32
N ALA A 352 40.82 -0.19 -3.55
CA ALA A 352 39.39 -0.47 -3.69
C ALA A 352 38.85 -0.11 -5.10
N GLU A 353 39.37 0.95 -5.71
CA GLU A 353 39.01 1.39 -7.06
C GLU A 353 39.43 0.35 -8.11
N LYS A 354 40.63 -0.23 -7.99
CA LYS A 354 41.10 -1.32 -8.84
C LYS A 354 40.25 -2.58 -8.69
N ASP A 355 39.78 -2.84 -7.48
CA ASP A 355 38.89 -3.96 -7.16
C ASP A 355 37.43 -3.67 -7.52
N SER A 356 37.13 -2.54 -8.18
CA SER A 356 35.78 -2.10 -8.56
C SER A 356 34.80 -1.98 -7.40
N ARG A 357 35.30 -1.72 -6.18
CA ARG A 357 34.48 -1.47 -4.98
C ARG A 357 34.15 0.02 -4.87
N TYR A 358 33.24 0.49 -5.72
CA TYR A 358 32.93 1.92 -5.90
C TYR A 358 32.52 2.62 -4.59
N GLN A 359 31.65 2.01 -3.79
CA GLN A 359 31.17 2.61 -2.54
C GLN A 359 32.29 2.75 -1.49
N VAL A 360 33.13 1.70 -1.35
CA VAL A 360 34.31 1.74 -0.47
C VAL A 360 35.28 2.81 -0.96
N THR A 361 35.52 2.88 -2.26
CA THR A 361 36.41 3.89 -2.88
C THR A 361 35.93 5.31 -2.59
N LEU A 362 34.63 5.57 -2.76
CA LEU A 362 34.03 6.88 -2.53
C LEU A 362 34.08 7.26 -1.05
N ASN A 363 33.79 6.32 -0.15
CA ASN A 363 33.87 6.55 1.30
C ASN A 363 35.32 6.92 1.71
N GLU A 364 36.31 6.17 1.24
CA GLU A 364 37.72 6.47 1.52
C GLU A 364 38.15 7.82 0.92
N TYR A 365 37.73 8.15 -0.31
CA TYR A 365 38.01 9.48 -0.87
C TYR A 365 37.33 10.62 -0.08
N ASN A 366 36.10 10.42 0.40
CA ASN A 366 35.41 11.40 1.25
C ASN A 366 36.09 11.59 2.61
N LYS A 367 36.56 10.51 3.25
CA LYS A 367 37.40 10.56 4.47
C LYS A 367 38.67 11.38 4.22
N ALA A 368 39.37 11.12 3.11
CA ALA A 368 40.57 11.88 2.75
C ALA A 368 40.25 13.37 2.49
N LEU A 369 39.12 13.66 1.83
CA LEU A 369 38.68 15.03 1.56
C LEU A 369 38.35 15.79 2.85
N TYR A 370 37.69 15.12 3.80
CA TYR A 370 37.36 15.69 5.10
C TYR A 370 38.62 16.16 5.84
N ILE A 371 39.60 15.28 6.00
CA ILE A 371 40.90 15.59 6.63
C ILE A 371 41.61 16.72 5.89
N ALA A 372 41.61 16.67 4.54
CA ALA A 372 42.28 17.70 3.74
C ALA A 372 41.63 19.09 3.87
N LYS A 373 40.29 19.15 4.01
CA LYS A 373 39.55 20.39 4.26
C LYS A 373 39.86 20.98 5.64
N ASP A 374 39.85 20.15 6.67
CA ASP A 374 40.11 20.55 8.05
C ASP A 374 41.51 21.20 8.20
N PHE A 375 42.52 20.56 7.61
CA PHE A 375 43.91 21.07 7.62
C PHE A 375 44.24 22.05 6.47
N LYS A 376 43.23 22.46 5.67
CA LYS A 376 43.34 23.42 4.56
C LYS A 376 44.39 23.07 3.50
N PHE A 377 44.53 21.79 3.16
CA PHE A 377 45.44 21.28 2.13
C PHE A 377 44.92 21.53 0.71
N LYS A 378 45.05 22.76 0.19
CA LYS A 378 44.44 23.19 -1.08
C LYS A 378 44.72 22.26 -2.28
N GLU A 379 45.96 21.83 -2.48
CA GLU A 379 46.32 20.95 -3.59
C GLU A 379 45.66 19.57 -3.47
N GLU A 380 45.69 19.00 -2.26
CA GLU A 380 45.06 17.73 -1.94
C GLU A 380 43.53 17.81 -2.07
N ILE A 381 42.90 18.88 -1.58
CA ILE A 381 41.45 19.13 -1.73
C ILE A 381 41.07 19.07 -3.21
N ASN A 382 41.77 19.80 -4.08
CA ASN A 382 41.47 19.82 -5.51
C ASN A 382 41.64 18.45 -6.15
N LYS A 383 42.75 17.77 -5.84
CA LYS A 383 43.06 16.44 -6.38
C LYS A 383 42.05 15.37 -5.94
N ILE A 384 41.66 15.38 -4.66
CA ILE A 384 40.69 14.43 -4.11
C ILE A 384 39.29 14.73 -4.66
N SER A 385 38.89 16.01 -4.71
CA SER A 385 37.59 16.42 -5.26
C SER A 385 37.44 16.01 -6.73
N GLN A 386 38.47 16.21 -7.55
CA GLN A 386 38.47 15.75 -8.94
C GLN A 386 38.33 14.23 -9.05
N LYS A 387 38.96 13.47 -8.16
CA LYS A 387 38.83 12.01 -8.12
C LYS A 387 37.43 11.56 -7.73
N ILE A 388 36.81 12.22 -6.74
CA ILE A 388 35.42 11.98 -6.35
C ILE A 388 34.49 12.25 -7.53
N ILE A 389 34.59 13.42 -8.16
CA ILE A 389 33.76 13.80 -9.30
C ILE A 389 33.91 12.79 -10.46
N ASN A 390 35.13 12.39 -10.80
CA ASN A 390 35.38 11.40 -11.85
C ASN A 390 34.79 10.03 -11.51
N LEU A 391 34.88 9.61 -10.24
CA LEU A 391 34.34 8.35 -9.78
C LEU A 391 32.80 8.36 -9.79
N GLU A 392 32.18 9.43 -9.33
CA GLU A 392 30.73 9.64 -9.39
C GLU A 392 30.22 9.66 -10.84
N HIS A 393 30.93 10.34 -11.74
CA HIS A 393 30.63 10.33 -13.17
C HIS A 393 30.70 8.91 -13.75
N LYS A 394 31.78 8.16 -13.45
CA LYS A 394 31.93 6.77 -13.88
C LYS A 394 30.82 5.87 -13.31
N SER A 395 30.47 6.06 -12.04
CA SER A 395 29.41 5.31 -11.38
C SER A 395 28.05 5.54 -12.02
N LYS A 396 27.68 6.81 -12.25
CA LYS A 396 26.44 7.18 -12.95
C LYS A 396 26.42 6.66 -14.39
N TYR A 397 27.56 6.61 -15.06
CA TYR A 397 27.66 6.03 -16.40
C TYR A 397 27.39 4.51 -16.39
N ILE A 398 27.95 3.78 -15.42
CA ILE A 398 27.68 2.34 -15.26
C ILE A 398 26.20 2.10 -14.98
N GLU A 399 25.60 2.90 -14.09
CA GLU A 399 24.18 2.83 -13.76
C GLU A 399 23.30 3.15 -14.98
N LEU A 400 23.70 4.11 -15.80
CA LEU A 400 23.04 4.43 -17.06
C LEU A 400 23.05 3.23 -18.02
N GLU A 401 24.22 2.64 -18.28
CA GLU A 401 24.34 1.48 -19.18
C GLU A 401 23.53 0.28 -18.66
N PHE A 402 23.56 0.03 -17.35
CA PHE A 402 22.75 -1.01 -16.73
C PHE A 402 21.25 -0.80 -16.96
N ASN A 403 20.75 0.43 -16.75
CA ASN A 403 19.34 0.72 -16.98
C ASN A 403 18.96 0.61 -18.46
N ILE A 404 19.84 1.02 -19.38
CA ILE A 404 19.61 0.85 -20.82
C ILE A 404 19.51 -0.63 -21.18
N GLU A 405 20.47 -1.45 -20.72
CA GLU A 405 20.48 -2.89 -20.99
C GLU A 405 19.22 -3.57 -20.42
N LYS A 406 18.83 -3.23 -19.19
CA LYS A 406 17.60 -3.74 -18.58
C LYS A 406 16.35 -3.32 -19.34
N ALA A 407 16.28 -2.07 -19.80
CA ALA A 407 15.16 -1.58 -20.58
C ALA A 407 15.02 -2.31 -21.92
N GLU A 408 16.14 -2.49 -22.64
CA GLU A 408 16.17 -3.19 -23.93
C GLU A 408 15.87 -4.68 -23.78
N ASN A 409 16.34 -5.32 -22.72
CA ASN A 409 16.00 -6.72 -22.44
C ASN A 409 14.51 -6.87 -22.09
N ALA A 410 13.96 -6.02 -21.23
CA ALA A 410 12.53 -6.03 -20.91
C ALA A 410 11.67 -5.83 -22.17
N GLU A 411 12.05 -4.89 -23.04
CA GLU A 411 11.40 -4.64 -24.34
C GLU A 411 11.39 -5.90 -25.23
N LYS A 412 12.52 -6.62 -25.32
CA LYS A 412 12.62 -7.87 -26.11
C LYS A 412 11.71 -8.99 -25.60
N TYR A 413 11.45 -9.02 -24.30
CA TYR A 413 10.58 -10.02 -23.67
C TYR A 413 9.12 -9.56 -23.58
N GLY A 414 8.76 -8.40 -24.16
CA GLY A 414 7.40 -7.85 -24.14
C GLY A 414 7.01 -7.20 -22.80
N ASP A 415 7.94 -7.01 -21.87
CA ASP A 415 7.69 -6.39 -20.56
C ASP A 415 7.77 -4.86 -20.65
N PHE A 416 6.76 -4.27 -21.29
CA PHE A 416 6.76 -2.85 -21.66
C PHE A 416 6.78 -1.92 -20.45
N ILE A 417 6.09 -2.26 -19.36
CA ILE A 417 6.05 -1.42 -18.15
C ILE A 417 7.44 -1.35 -17.49
N ASN A 418 8.13 -2.48 -17.31
CA ASN A 418 9.49 -2.46 -16.74
C ASN A 418 10.50 -1.82 -17.70
N SER A 419 10.30 -1.99 -19.01
CA SER A 419 11.11 -1.28 -20.01
C SER A 419 10.99 0.24 -19.88
N ILE A 420 9.76 0.75 -19.77
CA ILE A 420 9.50 2.19 -19.54
C ILE A 420 10.17 2.67 -18.25
N ASN A 421 10.02 1.93 -17.14
CA ASN A 421 10.62 2.27 -15.85
C ASN A 421 12.14 2.44 -15.97
N HIS A 422 12.83 1.49 -16.60
CA HIS A 422 14.28 1.56 -16.78
C HIS A 422 14.71 2.67 -17.73
N TYR A 423 13.97 2.94 -18.82
CA TYR A 423 14.25 4.11 -19.66
C TYR A 423 14.03 5.44 -18.93
N GLN A 424 13.03 5.53 -18.03
CA GLN A 424 12.82 6.72 -17.21
C GLN A 424 13.98 6.95 -16.25
N LYS A 425 14.47 5.91 -15.58
CA LYS A 425 15.69 6.00 -14.73
C LYS A 425 16.92 6.42 -15.53
N ALA A 426 17.10 5.87 -16.72
CA ALA A 426 18.17 6.28 -17.63
C ALA A 426 18.04 7.78 -18.02
N LEU A 427 16.82 8.27 -18.23
CA LEU A 427 16.56 9.69 -18.47
C LEU A 427 16.86 10.57 -17.25
N GLU A 428 16.51 10.13 -16.03
CA GLU A 428 16.85 10.87 -14.80
C GLU A 428 18.36 11.01 -14.63
N ILE A 429 19.12 9.94 -14.90
CA ILE A 429 20.59 9.97 -14.85
C ILE A 429 21.15 10.92 -15.92
N LEU A 430 20.64 10.84 -17.16
CA LEU A 430 21.04 11.74 -18.26
C LEU A 430 20.69 13.21 -17.97
N ASP A 431 19.55 13.46 -17.34
CA ASP A 431 19.14 14.80 -16.93
C ASP A 431 20.09 15.34 -15.86
N GLY A 432 20.58 14.49 -14.95
CA GLY A 432 21.66 14.83 -14.01
C GLY A 432 23.00 15.18 -14.69
N PHE A 433 23.23 14.73 -15.93
CA PHE A 433 24.40 15.08 -16.74
C PHE A 433 24.22 16.34 -17.61
N LYS A 434 23.02 16.95 -17.65
CA LYS A 434 22.74 18.15 -18.48
C LYS A 434 23.64 19.35 -18.15
N VAL A 435 24.27 19.38 -16.97
CA VAL A 435 25.30 20.37 -16.62
C VAL A 435 26.49 20.33 -17.58
N TYR A 436 26.74 19.17 -18.23
CA TYR A 436 27.90 18.94 -19.10
C TYR A 436 27.53 18.69 -20.57
N ASN A 437 26.33 18.18 -20.87
CA ASN A 437 25.90 17.93 -22.25
C ASN A 437 24.36 18.03 -22.41
N ILE A 438 23.89 19.21 -22.83
CA ILE A 438 22.44 19.53 -22.97
C ILE A 438 21.80 18.76 -24.15
N THR A 439 22.60 18.25 -25.08
CA THR A 439 22.14 17.73 -26.38
C THR A 439 22.36 16.23 -26.58
N ASP A 440 22.46 15.44 -25.50
CA ASP A 440 22.66 13.98 -25.64
C ASP A 440 21.52 13.35 -26.48
N PRO A 441 21.83 12.78 -27.67
CA PRO A 441 20.81 12.24 -28.57
C PRO A 441 20.02 11.08 -27.97
N ARG A 442 20.58 10.40 -26.95
CA ARG A 442 19.90 9.32 -26.22
C ARG A 442 18.66 9.82 -25.48
N ILE A 443 18.65 11.06 -24.99
CA ILE A 443 17.47 11.65 -24.31
C ILE A 443 16.26 11.64 -25.25
N LYS A 444 16.43 12.11 -26.48
CA LYS A 444 15.36 12.13 -27.49
C LYS A 444 14.96 10.71 -27.91
N LYS A 445 15.94 9.80 -28.02
CA LYS A 445 15.70 8.37 -28.32
C LYS A 445 14.83 7.72 -27.25
N PHE A 446 15.18 7.84 -25.98
CA PHE A 446 14.45 7.22 -24.87
C PHE A 446 13.06 7.82 -24.68
N LYS A 447 12.90 9.15 -24.78
CA LYS A 447 11.57 9.78 -24.76
C LYS A 447 10.64 9.23 -25.85
N ARG A 448 11.15 9.07 -27.08
CA ARG A 448 10.39 8.48 -28.19
C ARG A 448 10.06 7.00 -27.94
N LYS A 449 11.01 6.22 -27.39
CA LYS A 449 10.76 4.82 -27.03
C LYS A 449 9.67 4.69 -25.98
N ILE A 450 9.74 5.47 -24.90
CA ILE A 450 8.73 5.47 -23.83
C ILE A 450 7.34 5.77 -24.39
N LEU A 451 7.21 6.76 -25.28
CA LEU A 451 5.91 7.08 -25.90
C LEU A 451 5.36 5.90 -26.70
N LYS A 452 6.19 5.26 -27.54
CA LYS A 452 5.77 4.08 -28.30
C LYS A 452 5.37 2.92 -27.40
N LEU A 453 6.15 2.62 -26.37
CA LEU A 453 5.86 1.53 -25.43
C LEU A 453 4.56 1.76 -24.65
N ARG A 454 4.18 3.03 -24.43
CA ARG A 454 2.89 3.37 -23.80
C ARG A 454 1.69 3.19 -24.73
N GLU A 455 1.89 3.18 -26.05
CA GLU A 455 0.83 2.89 -27.02
C GLU A 455 0.54 1.39 -27.12
N GLU A 456 1.46 0.54 -26.65
CA GLU A 456 1.36 -0.92 -26.66
C GLU A 456 0.76 -1.51 -25.36
N ILE A 457 0.52 -0.67 -24.34
CA ILE A 457 -0.09 -1.02 -23.04
C ILE A 457 -1.53 -0.54 -23.05
#